data_AF-A0AAU7SYU9-F1
#
_entry.id   AF-A0AAU7SYU9-F1
#
_cell.length_a   1.000
_cell.length_b   1.000
_cell.length_c   1.000
_cell.angle_alpha   90.00
_cell.angle_beta   90.00
_cell.angle_gamma   90.00
#
_symmetry.space_group_name_H-M   'P 1'
#
loop_
_entity.id
_entity.type
_entity.pdbx_description
1 polymer ?
#
loop_
_entity_poly.entity_id
_entity_poly.type
_entity_poly.pdbx_seq_one_letter_code
_entity_poly.pdbx_strand_id
1 'polypeptide(L)'
;MGDTLLEFSDELQYHLKVSKLANYLNIKNKDIDLLKYILSCRDKDKAVRLYKLGKDYLEKDKESNNYKLKTKYTLKRIKWYGYLGTILYFLINIFGSTPYLVVTYLRFAYKEEGSTVSNDLNYLMFFFFMIFFMISMFVLWHYLRPEAAKNFLEMEKINKYSTGI
;
A
#
# COMPACT_ATOMS: atom_id res chain seq x y z
N MET A 1 -43.73 -16.69 -15.87
CA MET A 1 -42.65 -16.26 -16.79
C MET A 1 -41.94 -14.99 -16.31
N GLY A 2 -42.52 -14.20 -15.40
CA GLY A 2 -41.86 -13.02 -14.80
C GLY A 2 -40.93 -13.33 -13.62
N ASP A 3 -41.19 -14.39 -12.85
CA ASP A 3 -40.43 -14.68 -11.63
C ASP A 3 -39.00 -15.19 -11.90
N THR A 4 -38.78 -15.92 -12.99
CA THR A 4 -37.45 -16.36 -13.40
C THR A 4 -36.54 -15.20 -13.82
N LEU A 5 -37.08 -14.15 -14.43
CA LEU A 5 -36.30 -12.99 -14.88
C LEU A 5 -35.76 -12.14 -13.71
N LEU A 6 -36.52 -12.06 -12.60
CA LEU A 6 -36.06 -11.42 -11.38
C LEU A 6 -34.91 -12.19 -10.73
N GLU A 7 -35.01 -13.51 -10.70
CA GLU A 7 -33.99 -14.42 -10.15
C GLU A 7 -32.67 -14.33 -10.94
N PHE A 8 -32.74 -14.25 -12.28
CA PHE A 8 -31.57 -14.02 -13.12
C PHE A 8 -31.05 -12.59 -13.10
N SER A 9 -31.85 -11.60 -12.70
CA SER A 9 -31.43 -10.19 -12.71
C SER A 9 -30.34 -9.88 -11.70
N ASP A 10 -30.40 -10.50 -10.51
CA ASP A 10 -29.39 -10.37 -9.47
C ASP A 10 -28.09 -11.07 -9.85
N GLU A 11 -28.20 -12.24 -10.49
CA GLU A 11 -27.06 -12.98 -11.01
C GLU A 11 -26.38 -12.22 -12.17
N LEU A 12 -27.17 -11.64 -13.09
CA LEU A 12 -26.68 -10.75 -14.15
C LEU A 12 -26.01 -9.50 -13.60
N GLN A 13 -26.61 -8.84 -12.60
CA GLN A 13 -25.97 -7.70 -11.94
C GLN A 13 -24.67 -8.08 -11.26
N TYR A 14 -24.62 -9.26 -10.64
CA TYR A 14 -23.42 -9.80 -10.05
C TYR A 14 -22.33 -10.01 -11.11
N HIS A 15 -22.64 -10.68 -12.22
CA HIS A 15 -21.70 -10.89 -13.33
C HIS A 15 -21.25 -9.57 -13.98
N LEU A 16 -22.11 -8.57 -14.08
CA LEU A 16 -21.75 -7.22 -14.56
C LEU A 16 -20.80 -6.50 -13.61
N LYS A 17 -21.04 -6.56 -12.30
CA LYS A 17 -20.14 -6.00 -11.28
C LYS A 17 -18.78 -6.70 -11.29
N VAL A 18 -18.78 -8.02 -11.45
CA VAL A 18 -17.58 -8.84 -11.61
C VAL A 18 -16.81 -8.45 -12.88
N SER A 19 -17.49 -8.34 -14.02
CA SER A 19 -16.85 -7.96 -15.29
C SER A 19 -16.25 -6.55 -15.25
N LYS A 20 -16.96 -5.57 -14.70
CA LYS A 20 -16.45 -4.20 -14.52
C LYS A 20 -15.22 -4.16 -13.62
N LEU A 21 -15.23 -4.91 -12.51
CA LEU A 21 -14.11 -4.96 -11.58
C LEU A 21 -12.90 -5.70 -12.18
N ALA A 22 -13.10 -6.76 -12.96
CA ALA A 22 -12.04 -7.45 -13.69
C ALA A 22 -11.36 -6.52 -14.70
N ASN A 23 -12.15 -5.71 -15.41
CA ASN A 23 -11.67 -4.73 -16.36
C ASN A 23 -10.89 -3.59 -15.66
N TYR A 24 -11.40 -3.09 -14.52
CA TYR A 24 -10.73 -2.05 -13.72
C TYR A 24 -9.42 -2.51 -13.07
N LEU A 25 -9.30 -3.81 -12.78
CA LEU A 25 -8.08 -4.40 -12.26
C LEU A 25 -7.08 -4.78 -13.38
N ASN A 26 -7.48 -4.67 -14.66
CA ASN A 26 -6.74 -5.12 -15.84
C ASN A 26 -6.29 -6.60 -15.71
N ILE A 27 -7.16 -7.44 -15.14
CA ILE A 27 -6.88 -8.86 -14.91
C ILE A 27 -7.54 -9.64 -16.04
N LYS A 28 -6.76 -10.01 -17.06
CA LYS A 28 -7.20 -10.96 -18.10
C LYS A 28 -7.38 -12.34 -17.46
N ASN A 29 -8.63 -12.81 -17.36
CA ASN A 29 -9.00 -14.22 -17.13
C ASN A 29 -8.41 -14.95 -15.90
N LYS A 30 -7.89 -14.23 -14.89
CA LYS A 30 -7.46 -14.87 -13.63
C LYS A 30 -8.32 -14.43 -12.45
N ASP A 31 -8.99 -15.44 -11.89
CA ASP A 31 -9.56 -15.48 -10.55
C ASP A 31 -10.86 -14.70 -10.33
N ILE A 32 -11.98 -15.26 -10.82
CA ILE A 32 -13.33 -15.00 -10.29
C ILE A 32 -13.34 -15.08 -8.76
N ASP A 33 -12.50 -15.95 -8.19
CA ASP A 33 -12.31 -16.11 -6.74
C ASP A 33 -11.75 -14.84 -6.07
N LEU A 34 -10.84 -14.12 -6.73
CA LEU A 34 -10.33 -12.84 -6.24
C LEU A 34 -11.41 -11.78 -6.22
N LEU A 35 -12.21 -11.74 -7.28
CA LEU A 35 -13.34 -10.82 -7.36
C LEU A 35 -14.40 -11.14 -6.30
N LYS A 36 -14.71 -12.42 -6.10
CA LYS A 36 -15.56 -12.89 -4.99
C LYS A 36 -15.00 -12.43 -3.65
N TYR A 37 -13.69 -12.60 -3.44
CA TYR A 37 -13.04 -12.17 -2.21
C TYR A 37 -13.16 -10.66 -1.99
N ILE A 38 -12.79 -9.84 -2.99
CA ILE A 38 -12.88 -8.37 -2.90
C ILE A 38 -14.32 -7.90 -2.69
N LEU A 39 -15.29 -8.51 -3.38
CA LEU A 39 -16.71 -8.18 -3.22
C LEU A 39 -17.26 -8.57 -1.84
N SER A 40 -16.66 -9.59 -1.21
CA SER A 40 -17.00 -9.99 0.16
C SER A 40 -16.43 -9.05 1.22
N CYS A 41 -15.42 -8.23 0.91
CA CYS A 41 -14.89 -7.25 1.85
C CYS A 41 -15.88 -6.10 2.08
N ARG A 42 -15.97 -5.63 3.33
CA ARG A 42 -16.81 -4.48 3.70
C ARG A 42 -16.41 -3.20 2.95
N ASP A 43 -15.11 -2.97 2.82
CA ASP A 43 -14.54 -1.84 2.09
C ASP A 43 -13.84 -2.34 0.81
N LYS A 44 -14.59 -2.29 -0.30
CA LYS A 44 -14.15 -2.80 -1.60
C LYS A 44 -13.02 -1.96 -2.19
N ASP A 45 -13.05 -0.65 -2.01
CA ASP A 45 -12.04 0.26 -2.55
C ASP A 45 -10.70 0.07 -1.85
N LYS A 46 -10.73 -0.07 -0.52
CA LYS A 46 -9.54 -0.42 0.25
C LYS A 46 -9.02 -1.81 -0.14
N ALA A 47 -9.90 -2.79 -0.35
CA ALA A 47 -9.51 -4.15 -0.75
C ALA A 47 -8.77 -4.15 -2.10
N VAL A 48 -9.29 -3.41 -3.07
CA VAL A 48 -8.65 -3.21 -4.37
C VAL A 48 -7.28 -2.54 -4.22
N ARG A 49 -7.17 -1.49 -3.41
CA ARG A 49 -5.90 -0.79 -3.19
C ARG A 49 -4.86 -1.70 -2.55
N LEU A 50 -5.20 -2.40 -1.47
CA LEU A 50 -4.27 -3.32 -0.80
C LEU A 50 -3.85 -4.48 -1.71
N TYR A 51 -4.78 -5.02 -2.50
CA TYR A 51 -4.44 -6.04 -3.49
C TYR A 51 -3.46 -5.51 -4.54
N LYS A 52 -3.70 -4.33 -5.13
CA LYS A 52 -2.78 -3.73 -6.11
C LYS A 52 -1.37 -3.52 -5.54
N LEU A 53 -1.26 -3.17 -4.26
CA LEU A 53 0.01 -2.96 -3.58
C LEU A 53 0.71 -4.27 -3.18
N GLY A 54 -0.06 -5.28 -2.78
CA GLY A 54 0.42 -6.51 -2.16
C GLY A 54 0.41 -7.75 -3.04
N LYS A 55 -0.15 -7.70 -4.26
CA LYS A 55 -0.35 -8.89 -5.13
C LYS A 55 0.89 -9.74 -5.33
N ASP A 56 2.08 -9.13 -5.40
CA ASP A 56 3.35 -9.84 -5.65
C ASP A 56 3.79 -10.70 -4.45
N TYR A 57 3.17 -10.50 -3.29
CA TYR A 57 3.43 -11.21 -2.04
C TYR A 57 2.34 -12.24 -1.69
N LEU A 58 1.29 -12.31 -2.52
CA LEU A 58 0.21 -13.29 -2.40
C LEU A 58 0.49 -14.49 -3.30
N GLU A 59 0.02 -15.65 -2.86
CA GLU A 59 0.01 -16.91 -3.60
C GLU A 59 -1.36 -17.57 -3.44
N LYS A 60 -1.84 -18.22 -4.49
CA LYS A 60 -3.10 -18.98 -4.43
C LYS A 60 -2.81 -20.37 -3.89
N ASP A 61 -3.52 -20.76 -2.84
CA ASP A 61 -3.43 -22.10 -2.30
C ASP A 61 -4.08 -23.10 -3.26
N LYS A 62 -3.36 -24.18 -3.60
CA LYS A 62 -3.83 -25.15 -4.61
C LYS A 62 -4.98 -26.03 -4.08
N GLU A 63 -5.07 -26.21 -2.77
CA GLU A 63 -6.09 -27.07 -2.14
C GLU A 63 -7.33 -26.28 -1.75
N SER A 64 -7.17 -25.12 -1.07
CA SER A 64 -8.30 -24.32 -0.60
C SER A 64 -8.78 -23.26 -1.61
N ASN A 65 -8.05 -23.08 -2.72
CA ASN A 65 -8.29 -22.05 -3.74
C ASN A 65 -8.34 -20.61 -3.20
N ASN A 66 -7.91 -20.40 -1.95
CA ASN A 66 -7.87 -19.13 -1.25
C ASN A 66 -6.49 -18.45 -1.41
N TYR A 67 -6.46 -17.13 -1.27
CA TYR A 67 -5.20 -16.39 -1.22
C TYR A 67 -4.52 -16.55 0.13
N LYS A 68 -3.22 -16.82 0.10
CA LYS A 68 -2.33 -16.84 1.26
C LYS A 68 -1.08 -16.01 0.99
N LEU A 69 -0.36 -15.64 2.03
CA LEU A 69 0.98 -15.07 1.88
C LEU A 69 1.92 -16.15 1.35
N LYS A 70 2.86 -15.78 0.49
CA LYS A 70 3.96 -16.67 0.07
C LYS A 70 4.68 -17.22 1.31
N THR A 71 5.01 -18.51 1.31
CA THR A 71 5.64 -19.23 2.45
C THR A 71 6.90 -18.55 3.00
N LYS A 72 7.62 -17.81 2.15
CA LYS A 72 8.79 -17.01 2.54
C LYS A 72 8.48 -15.88 3.53
N TYR A 73 7.23 -15.39 3.58
CA TYR A 73 6.79 -14.23 4.36
C TYR A 73 5.92 -14.66 5.54
N THR A 74 6.58 -15.01 6.65
CA THR A 74 5.91 -15.22 7.93
C THR A 74 5.51 -13.90 8.58
N LEU A 75 4.53 -13.93 9.49
CA LEU A 75 4.10 -12.77 10.29
C LEU A 75 5.27 -12.01 10.93
N LYS A 76 6.22 -12.74 11.54
CA LYS A 76 7.43 -12.16 12.13
C LYS A 76 8.26 -11.44 11.08
N ARG A 77 8.45 -12.06 9.92
CA ARG A 77 9.26 -11.50 8.83
C ARG A 77 8.64 -10.23 8.27
N ILE A 78 7.32 -10.19 8.07
CA ILE A 78 6.61 -8.98 7.59
C ILE A 78 6.81 -7.82 8.56
N LYS A 79 6.65 -8.05 9.88
CA LYS A 79 6.93 -7.03 10.90
C LYS A 79 8.38 -6.54 10.85
N TRP A 80 9.34 -7.46 10.69
CA TRP A 80 10.75 -7.11 10.52
C TRP A 80 11.01 -6.26 9.26
N TYR A 81 10.38 -6.58 8.13
CA TYR A 81 10.46 -5.75 6.91
C TYR A 81 9.90 -4.35 7.15
N GLY A 82 8.76 -4.23 7.83
CA GLY A 82 8.20 -2.92 8.20
C GLY A 82 9.16 -2.12 9.09
N TYR A 83 9.72 -2.74 10.13
CA TYR A 83 10.68 -2.10 11.03
C TYR A 83 11.96 -1.66 10.31
N LEU A 84 12.52 -2.51 9.45
CA LEU A 84 13.68 -2.19 8.62
C LEU A 84 13.39 -1.02 7.67
N GLY A 85 12.23 -1.01 7.01
CA GLY A 85 11.80 0.09 6.16
C GLY A 85 11.72 1.42 6.92
N THR A 86 11.14 1.41 8.11
CA THR A 86 11.06 2.58 8.99
C THR A 86 12.44 3.06 9.45
N ILE A 87 13.33 2.15 9.85
CA ILE A 87 14.70 2.51 10.23
C ILE A 87 15.43 3.16 9.05
N LEU A 88 15.38 2.54 7.87
CA LEU A 88 16.03 3.07 6.67
C LEU A 88 15.46 4.44 6.28
N TYR A 89 14.14 4.64 6.40
CA TYR A 89 13.51 5.94 6.21
C TYR A 89 14.13 7.01 7.12
N PHE A 90 14.25 6.73 8.42
CA PHE A 90 14.86 7.69 9.35
C PHE A 90 16.33 7.94 9.07
N LEU A 91 17.12 6.89 8.79
CA LEU A 91 18.55 7.03 8.48
C LEU A 91 18.79 7.89 7.23
N ILE A 92 18.05 7.64 6.15
CA ILE A 92 18.14 8.41 4.91
C ILE A 92 17.75 9.87 5.16
N ASN A 93 16.68 10.13 5.93
CA ASN A 93 16.24 11.49 6.23
C ASN A 93 17.20 12.24 7.14
N ILE A 94 17.75 11.61 8.18
CA ILE A 94 18.75 12.23 9.05
C ILE A 94 19.97 12.63 8.22
N PHE A 95 20.48 11.71 7.41
CA PHE A 95 21.61 11.98 6.51
C PHE A 95 21.29 13.11 5.52
N GLY A 96 20.15 13.03 4.83
CA GLY A 96 19.71 14.03 3.86
C GLY A 96 19.44 15.41 4.46
N SER A 97 18.95 15.47 5.70
CA SER A 97 18.65 16.74 6.41
C SER A 97 19.89 17.39 7.01
N THR A 98 20.97 16.63 7.26
CA THR A 98 22.15 17.12 7.98
C THR A 98 22.75 18.38 7.34
N PRO A 99 23.00 18.43 6.02
CA PRO A 99 23.55 19.64 5.38
C PRO A 99 22.64 20.86 5.53
N TYR A 100 21.33 20.69 5.39
CA TYR A 100 20.36 21.77 5.54
C TYR A 100 20.28 22.28 6.97
N LEU A 101 20.27 21.38 7.96
CA LEU A 101 20.26 21.73 9.38
C LEU A 101 21.54 22.46 9.78
N VAL A 102 22.71 22.03 9.30
CA VAL A 102 24.00 22.70 9.56
C VAL A 102 24.00 24.10 8.98
N VAL A 103 23.62 24.28 7.71
CA VAL A 103 23.57 25.60 7.07
C VAL A 103 22.58 26.53 7.78
N THR A 104 21.42 26.01 8.19
CA THR A 104 20.42 26.77 8.95
C THR A 104 20.94 27.16 10.33
N TYR A 105 21.61 26.25 11.03
CA TYR A 105 22.21 26.51 12.34
C TYR A 105 23.30 27.58 12.26
N LEU A 106 24.23 27.46 11.29
CA LEU A 106 25.29 28.45 11.09
C LEU A 106 24.72 29.83 10.78
N ARG A 107 23.68 29.90 9.93
CA ARG A 107 23.00 31.17 9.62
C ARG A 107 22.39 31.82 10.86
N PHE A 108 21.88 31.02 11.79
CA PHE A 108 21.30 31.52 13.03
C PHE A 108 22.38 31.93 14.04
N ALA A 109 23.39 31.09 14.25
CA ALA A 109 24.46 31.31 15.23
C ALA A 109 25.33 32.52 14.88
N TYR A 110 25.65 32.72 13.61
CA TYR A 110 26.55 33.78 13.14
C TYR A 110 25.82 35.00 12.57
N LYS A 111 24.51 35.13 12.85
CA LYS A 111 23.67 36.22 12.34
C LYS A 111 24.13 37.60 12.80
N GLU A 112 24.68 37.68 14.02
CA GLU A 112 25.12 38.95 14.63
C GLU A 112 26.55 39.35 14.23
N GLU A 113 27.36 38.41 13.75
CA GLU A 113 28.76 38.65 13.34
C GLU A 113 28.90 39.23 11.92
N GLY A 114 27.78 39.57 11.26
CA GLY A 114 27.77 40.11 9.90
C GLY A 114 28.11 39.09 8.80
N SER A 115 28.38 37.84 9.17
CA SER A 115 28.56 36.76 8.20
C SER A 115 27.22 36.37 7.59
N THR A 116 27.10 36.47 6.27
CA THR A 116 25.87 36.13 5.54
C THR A 116 26.06 34.81 4.83
N VAL A 117 25.46 33.75 5.39
CA VAL A 117 25.33 32.49 4.66
C VAL A 117 24.48 32.75 3.42
N SER A 118 25.01 32.43 2.23
CA SER A 118 24.32 32.67 0.97
C SER A 118 22.96 31.96 0.94
N ASN A 119 21.93 32.69 0.49
CA ASN A 119 20.60 32.10 0.29
C ASN A 119 20.62 30.97 -0.76
N ASP A 120 21.49 31.07 -1.77
CA ASP A 120 21.62 30.03 -2.81
C ASP A 120 22.13 28.71 -2.23
N LEU A 121 23.07 28.78 -1.29
CA LEU A 121 23.55 27.60 -0.57
C LEU A 121 22.43 26.96 0.26
N ASN A 122 21.59 27.78 0.91
CA ASN A 122 20.45 27.29 1.68
C ASN A 122 19.42 26.58 0.80
N TYR A 123 19.07 27.17 -0.35
CA TYR A 123 18.16 26.53 -1.32
C TYR A 123 18.74 25.23 -1.87
N LEU A 124 20.03 25.21 -2.20
CA LEU A 124 20.71 24.01 -2.69
C LEU A 124 20.63 22.87 -1.65
N MET A 125 20.90 23.16 -0.38
CA MET A 125 20.80 22.15 0.69
C MET A 125 19.36 21.73 0.98
N PHE A 126 18.39 22.63 0.82
CA PHE A 126 16.98 22.29 0.92
C PHE A 126 16.56 21.31 -0.19
N PHE A 127 16.93 21.57 -1.45
CA PHE A 127 16.62 20.64 -2.54
C PHE A 127 17.33 19.30 -2.39
N PHE A 128 18.57 19.30 -1.91
CA PHE A 128 19.28 18.07 -1.55
C PHE A 128 18.48 17.24 -0.52
N PHE A 129 18.00 17.87 0.56
CA PHE A 129 17.13 17.23 1.54
C PHE A 129 15.84 16.68 0.90
N MET A 130 15.17 17.46 0.04
CA MET A 130 13.93 17.04 -0.62
C MET A 130 14.14 15.80 -1.52
N ILE A 131 15.27 15.70 -2.22
CA ILE A 131 15.61 14.51 -3.02
C ILE A 131 15.75 13.29 -2.11
N PHE A 132 16.50 13.40 -1.01
CA PHE A 132 16.67 12.31 -0.05
C PHE A 132 15.35 11.91 0.63
N PHE A 133 14.49 12.88 0.94
CA PHE A 133 13.15 12.64 1.45
C PHE A 133 12.33 11.82 0.44
N MET A 134 12.33 12.18 -0.85
CA MET A 134 11.63 11.40 -1.88
C MET A 134 12.17 9.97 -2.01
N ILE A 135 13.50 9.80 -1.97
CA ILE A 135 14.14 8.47 -1.99
C ILE A 135 13.70 7.65 -0.77
N SER A 136 13.68 8.26 0.41
CA SER A 136 13.27 7.58 1.65
C SER A 136 11.83 7.09 1.60
N MET A 137 10.93 7.89 1.01
CA MET A 137 9.53 7.53 0.81
C MET A 137 9.39 6.35 -0.16
N PHE A 138 10.18 6.33 -1.24
CA PHE A 138 10.18 5.22 -2.18
C PHE A 138 10.68 3.92 -1.54
N VAL A 139 11.74 3.99 -0.74
CA VAL A 139 12.25 2.86 0.03
C VAL A 139 11.19 2.36 1.00
N LEU A 140 10.63 3.24 1.83
CA LEU A 140 9.59 2.87 2.80
C LEU A 140 8.39 2.20 2.12
N TRP A 141 7.93 2.78 1.01
CA TRP A 141 6.83 2.23 0.23
C TRP A 141 7.10 0.79 -0.24
N HIS A 142 8.32 0.49 -0.67
CA HIS A 142 8.70 -0.87 -1.07
C HIS A 142 8.62 -1.85 0.11
N TYR A 143 9.10 -1.46 1.28
CA TYR A 143 9.11 -2.29 2.49
C TYR A 143 7.71 -2.50 3.10
N LEU A 144 6.75 -1.62 2.83
CA LEU A 144 5.36 -1.73 3.30
C LEU A 144 4.47 -2.63 2.41
N ARG A 145 4.89 -3.00 1.19
CA ARG A 145 4.10 -3.86 0.30
C ARG A 145 3.70 -5.23 0.90
N PRO A 146 4.58 -5.94 1.64
CA PRO A 146 4.20 -7.19 2.32
C PRO A 146 3.13 -6.98 3.39
N GLU A 147 3.16 -5.83 4.07
CA GLU A 147 2.16 -5.47 5.08
C GLU A 147 0.80 -5.16 4.44
N ALA A 148 0.81 -4.50 3.27
CA ALA A 148 -0.41 -4.33 2.47
C ALA A 148 -1.04 -5.67 2.07
N ALA A 149 -0.22 -6.66 1.70
CA ALA A 149 -0.69 -8.02 1.38
C ALA A 149 -1.31 -8.72 2.61
N LYS A 150 -0.71 -8.57 3.79
CA LYS A 150 -1.26 -9.07 5.05
C LYS A 150 -2.61 -8.41 5.37
N ASN A 151 -2.68 -7.09 5.30
CA ASN A 151 -3.88 -6.33 5.59
C ASN A 151 -5.01 -6.62 4.59
N PHE A 152 -4.67 -7.01 3.35
CA PHE A 152 -5.64 -7.52 2.38
C PHE A 152 -6.29 -8.83 2.86
N LEU A 153 -5.50 -9.77 3.40
CA LEU A 153 -6.00 -11.06 3.89
C LEU A 153 -6.83 -10.94 5.18
N GLU A 154 -6.51 -9.95 6.01
CA GLU A 154 -7.17 -9.68 7.30
C GLU A 154 -8.38 -8.74 7.17
N MET A 155 -8.79 -8.38 5.94
CA MET A 155 -9.94 -7.52 5.74
C MET A 155 -11.23 -8.12 6.30
N GLU A 156 -12.00 -7.27 6.98
CA GLU A 156 -13.33 -7.60 7.46
C GLU A 156 -14.24 -7.95 6.27
N LYS A 157 -14.73 -9.19 6.26
CA LYS A 157 -15.69 -9.66 5.27
C LYS A 157 -17.10 -9.35 5.77
N ILE A 158 -17.97 -8.96 4.85
CA ILE A 158 -19.42 -8.89 5.05
C ILE A 158 -19.86 -10.33 5.31
N ASN A 159 -20.09 -10.63 6.59
CA ASN A 159 -20.43 -11.95 7.05
C ASN A 159 -21.71 -12.41 6.34
N LYS A 160 -21.64 -13.44 5.49
CA LYS A 160 -22.81 -14.05 4.84
C LYS A 160 -23.48 -15.11 5.73
N TYR A 161 -23.28 -15.00 7.05
CA TYR A 161 -23.96 -15.78 8.09
C TYR A 161 -24.51 -14.82 9.15
N SER A 162 -25.52 -14.04 8.75
CA SER A 162 -26.48 -13.39 9.65
C SER A 162 -27.82 -13.18 8.91
N THR A 163 -28.24 -14.19 8.17
CA THR A 163 -29.66 -14.46 7.94
C THR A 163 -29.87 -15.87 8.44
N GLY A 164 -30.34 -15.98 9.68
CA GLY A 164 -30.98 -17.21 10.12
C GLY A 164 -32.20 -17.43 9.25
N ILE A 165 -32.21 -18.58 8.58
CA ILE A 165 -33.27 -19.59 8.44
C ILE A 165 -32.54 -20.87 8.04
#